data_AF-A0A7Z8VP08-F1
#
_entry.id   AF-A0A7Z8VP08-F1
#
_cell.length_a   1.000
_cell.length_b   1.000
_cell.length_c   1.000
_cell.angle_alpha   90.00
_cell.angle_beta   90.00
_cell.angle_gamma   90.00
#
_symmetry.space_group_name_H-M   'P 1'
#
loop_
_entity.id
_entity.type
_entity.pdbx_description
1 polymer ?
#
loop_
_entity_poly.entity_id
_entity_poly.type
_entity_poly.pdbx_seq_one_letter_code
_entity_poly.pdbx_strand_id
1 'polypeptide(L)'
;MYFCERKGKNDYVEIGNQDFFQRLKVLPGKTQILFYIHGFNNTAESEIFPNAKKLQALFDQVGGSGLVYVVPLIWPCDDDSVVAFIDDYWDDQRAADASGMAFARMLGKFDDWRRKEALKPDPCTRRINVLAHSMGNRVLRNALISWVRNDSSDQMPQLFRNVFMVAADVVNHTLERGRSGEYISYSARNVLVYYANDDLAMPASKLVNLKNRTLSRRLGMTGPESFKKIPKNIYEVDCDSFNNTFDTPAGHTYFMYGPNQTVSPLIKHMVDALKDGRVAPPGRHHRLKKP
;
A
#
# COMPACT_ATOMS: atom_id res chain seq x y z
N MET A 1 13.71 11.11 -6.66
CA MET A 1 13.53 9.94 -5.78
C MET A 1 14.81 9.78 -5.00
N TYR A 2 14.71 9.87 -3.68
CA TYR A 2 15.82 9.76 -2.74
C TYR A 2 15.69 8.45 -1.97
N PHE A 3 16.81 7.79 -1.71
CA PHE A 3 16.92 6.58 -0.91
C PHE A 3 17.62 6.96 0.39
N CYS A 4 16.84 7.31 1.41
CA CYS A 4 17.38 7.87 2.64
C CYS A 4 17.42 6.87 3.80
N GLU A 5 18.37 7.09 4.71
CA GLU A 5 18.36 6.58 6.07
C GLU A 5 17.93 7.71 7.03
N ARG A 6 16.93 7.46 7.87
CA ARG A 6 16.56 8.38 8.95
C ARG A 6 17.41 8.12 10.18
N LYS A 7 18.31 9.04 10.52
CA LYS A 7 19.17 8.99 11.71
C LYS A 7 18.47 9.54 12.95
N GLY A 8 17.59 10.52 12.77
CA GLY A 8 16.87 11.21 13.83
C GLY A 8 15.64 11.93 13.30
N LYS A 9 14.95 12.68 14.18
CA LYS A 9 13.86 13.57 13.75
C LYS A 9 14.46 14.69 12.88
N ASN A 10 13.96 14.85 11.65
CA ASN A 10 14.47 15.81 10.67
C ASN A 10 15.95 15.58 10.26
N ASP A 11 16.50 14.40 10.50
CA ASP A 11 17.88 14.05 10.15
C ASP A 11 17.90 12.83 9.23
N TYR A 12 18.17 13.10 7.95
CA TYR A 12 18.12 12.13 6.87
C TYR A 12 19.40 12.16 6.06
N VAL A 13 19.94 10.97 5.78
CA VAL A 13 21.13 10.81 4.95
C VAL A 13 20.74 10.06 3.68
N GLU A 14 20.95 10.66 2.51
CA GLU A 14 20.83 9.95 1.24
C GLU A 14 21.93 8.89 1.15
N ILE A 15 21.54 7.63 1.00
CA ILE A 15 22.45 6.49 0.85
C ILE A 15 22.48 5.96 -0.59
N GLY A 16 21.56 6.39 -1.44
CA GLY A 16 21.46 5.92 -2.82
C GLY A 16 20.85 4.52 -2.95
N ASN A 17 20.45 4.17 -4.17
CA ASN A 17 19.68 2.95 -4.42
C ASN A 17 20.48 1.66 -4.20
N GLN A 18 21.78 1.66 -4.49
CA GLN A 18 22.61 0.46 -4.34
C GLN A 18 22.75 0.04 -2.88
N ASP A 19 23.14 0.96 -2.00
CA ASP A 19 23.26 0.70 -0.56
C ASP A 19 21.91 0.39 0.06
N PHE A 20 20.85 1.08 -0.37
CA PHE A 20 19.50 0.80 0.10
C PHE A 20 19.08 -0.65 -0.19
N PHE A 21 19.21 -1.12 -1.45
CA PHE A 21 18.85 -2.50 -1.78
C PHE A 21 19.77 -3.52 -1.11
N GLN A 22 21.07 -3.21 -0.97
CA GLN A 22 22.01 -4.07 -0.26
C GLN A 22 21.64 -4.23 1.21
N ARG A 23 21.25 -3.14 1.90
CA ARG A 23 20.78 -3.18 3.29
C ARG A 23 19.53 -4.05 3.45
N LEU A 24 18.59 -3.98 2.50
CA LEU A 24 17.41 -4.85 2.51
C LEU A 24 17.77 -6.33 2.25
N LYS A 25 18.77 -6.62 1.42
CA LYS A 25 19.25 -7.99 1.16
C LYS A 25 19.77 -8.66 2.44
N VAL A 26 20.61 -7.95 3.19
CA VAL A 26 21.35 -8.47 4.36
C VAL A 26 20.57 -8.52 5.68
N LEU A 27 19.26 -8.24 5.64
CA LEU A 27 18.36 -8.47 6.79
C LEU A 27 18.43 -9.95 7.27
N PRO A 28 17.93 -10.30 8.46
CA PRO A 28 17.87 -11.71 8.89
C PRO A 28 17.10 -12.59 7.91
N GLY A 29 17.54 -13.82 7.60
CA GLY A 29 17.04 -14.64 6.48
C GLY A 29 15.51 -14.85 6.39
N LYS A 30 14.79 -14.87 7.52
CA LYS A 30 13.32 -15.02 7.56
C LYS A 30 12.54 -13.73 7.27
N THR A 31 13.21 -12.58 7.30
CA THR A 31 12.58 -11.26 7.20
C THR A 31 12.14 -10.95 5.77
N GLN A 32 10.87 -10.61 5.63
CA GLN A 32 10.26 -10.10 4.40
C GLN A 32 10.27 -8.57 4.40
N ILE A 33 10.19 -7.95 3.23
CA ILE A 33 10.09 -6.49 3.10
C ILE A 33 8.61 -6.14 3.00
N LEU A 34 8.18 -5.12 3.75
CA LEU A 34 6.87 -4.50 3.58
C LEU A 34 7.05 -3.03 3.24
N PHE A 35 6.88 -2.67 1.97
CA PHE A 35 6.79 -1.28 1.57
C PHE A 35 5.45 -0.69 2.02
N TYR A 36 5.49 0.42 2.77
CA TYR A 36 4.31 1.11 3.26
C TYR A 36 4.14 2.43 2.49
N ILE A 37 3.08 2.54 1.69
CA ILE A 37 2.70 3.76 0.97
C ILE A 37 1.54 4.39 1.74
N HIS A 38 1.79 5.56 2.34
CA HIS A 38 0.81 6.28 3.16
C HIS A 38 -0.32 6.91 2.33
N GLY A 39 -1.37 7.32 3.04
CA GLY A 39 -2.52 8.02 2.49
C GLY A 39 -2.32 9.53 2.31
N PHE A 40 -3.44 10.20 2.09
CA PHE A 40 -3.58 11.66 1.95
C PHE A 40 -3.25 12.40 3.26
N ASN A 41 -2.68 13.61 3.16
CA ASN A 41 -2.45 14.51 4.29
C ASN A 41 -1.64 13.87 5.44
N ASN A 42 -0.50 13.25 5.08
CA ASN A 42 0.46 12.74 6.05
C ASN A 42 1.83 13.40 5.81
N THR A 43 2.33 14.14 6.79
CA THR A 43 3.70 14.70 6.75
C THR A 43 4.72 13.76 7.41
N ALA A 44 5.99 13.85 7.00
CA ALA A 44 6.99 12.79 7.26
C ALA A 44 7.20 12.48 8.75
N GLU A 45 7.55 13.48 9.55
CA GLU A 45 7.94 13.29 10.97
C GLU A 45 6.77 13.17 11.94
N SER A 46 5.69 13.90 11.68
CA SER A 46 4.47 13.92 12.50
C SER A 46 3.66 12.65 12.32
N GLU A 47 3.55 12.16 11.10
CA GLU A 47 2.61 11.10 10.73
C GLU A 47 3.31 9.86 10.20
N ILE A 48 4.10 9.98 9.14
CA ILE A 48 4.55 8.81 8.37
C ILE A 48 5.51 7.92 9.17
N PHE A 49 6.55 8.50 9.79
CA PHE A 49 7.51 7.71 10.59
C PHE A 49 6.86 7.10 11.85
N PRO A 50 6.04 7.83 12.64
CA PRO A 50 5.29 7.22 13.74
C PRO A 50 4.37 6.09 13.27
N ASN A 51 3.65 6.26 12.16
CA ASN A 51 2.75 5.24 11.62
C ASN A 51 3.52 4.01 11.11
N ALA A 52 4.66 4.19 10.45
CA ALA A 52 5.54 3.08 10.05
C ALA A 52 6.07 2.30 11.27
N LYS A 53 6.43 2.99 12.35
CA LYS A 53 6.86 2.35 13.62
C LYS A 53 5.73 1.58 14.29
N LYS A 54 4.52 2.16 14.36
CA LYS A 54 3.33 1.48 14.89
C LYS A 54 3.02 0.22 14.06
N LEU A 55 3.12 0.32 12.74
CA LEU A 55 2.90 -0.80 11.84
C LEU A 55 3.95 -1.91 12.05
N GLN A 56 5.23 -1.56 12.19
CA GLN A 56 6.29 -2.51 12.55
C GLN A 56 5.97 -3.23 13.85
N ALA A 57 5.58 -2.50 14.90
CA ALA A 57 5.21 -3.07 16.20
C ALA A 57 4.00 -4.02 16.10
N LEU A 58 2.97 -3.67 15.33
CA LEU A 58 1.80 -4.51 15.07
C LEU A 58 2.20 -5.85 14.42
N PHE A 59 3.04 -5.80 13.38
CA PHE A 59 3.52 -7.01 12.73
C PHE A 59 4.42 -7.85 13.62
N ASP A 60 5.28 -7.23 14.44
CA ASP A 60 6.12 -7.95 15.39
C ASP A 60 5.27 -8.62 16.50
N GLN A 61 4.23 -7.94 17.00
CA GLN A 61 3.31 -8.45 18.02
C GLN A 61 2.51 -9.67 17.53
N VAL A 62 2.06 -9.66 16.27
CA VAL A 62 1.17 -10.71 15.73
C VAL A 62 1.94 -11.80 14.98
N GLY A 63 2.94 -11.39 14.20
CA GLY A 63 3.75 -12.25 13.35
C GLY A 63 4.99 -12.82 14.00
N GLY A 64 5.41 -12.24 15.14
CA GLY A 64 6.69 -12.49 15.78
C GLY A 64 7.78 -11.59 15.21
N SER A 65 8.71 -11.19 16.07
CA SER A 65 9.77 -10.24 15.71
C SER A 65 10.59 -10.68 14.49
N GLY A 66 10.71 -9.77 13.54
CA GLY A 66 11.50 -9.97 12.32
C GLY A 66 10.77 -10.75 11.21
N LEU A 67 9.45 -10.94 11.30
CA LEU A 67 8.65 -11.45 10.17
C LEU A 67 8.72 -10.49 8.97
N VAL A 68 8.54 -9.20 9.22
CA VAL A 68 8.67 -8.13 8.21
C VAL A 68 9.57 -7.02 8.69
N TYR A 69 10.15 -6.30 7.73
CA TYR A 69 10.79 -5.01 7.93
C TYR A 69 9.98 -3.96 7.16
N VAL A 70 9.36 -3.04 7.88
CA VAL A 70 8.51 -1.98 7.32
C VAL A 70 9.38 -0.85 6.78
N VAL A 71 9.17 -0.52 5.51
CA VAL A 71 9.90 0.54 4.81
C VAL A 71 8.90 1.56 4.27
N PRO A 72 8.81 2.77 4.85
CA PRO A 72 7.92 3.79 4.34
C PRO A 72 8.40 4.31 2.98
N LEU A 73 7.47 4.34 2.02
CA LEU A 73 7.62 5.01 0.73
C LEU A 73 6.88 6.34 0.81
N ILE A 74 7.65 7.41 0.96
CA ILE A 74 7.14 8.75 1.24
C ILE A 74 6.91 9.51 -0.07
N TRP A 75 5.72 10.08 -0.23
CA TRP A 75 5.36 10.98 -1.32
C TRP A 75 4.89 12.32 -0.74
N PRO A 76 5.09 13.43 -1.47
CA PRO A 76 4.69 14.75 -0.99
C PRO A 76 3.17 14.81 -0.80
N CYS A 77 2.78 15.17 0.42
CA CYS A 77 1.43 15.59 0.78
C CYS A 77 1.50 17.03 1.27
N ASP A 78 0.41 17.78 1.05
CA ASP A 78 0.14 19.05 1.69
C ASP A 78 -0.68 18.83 2.98
N ASP A 79 -0.45 19.65 4.00
CA ASP A 79 -1.16 19.64 5.29
C ASP A 79 -1.73 21.00 5.69
N ASP A 80 -2.08 21.81 4.69
CA ASP A 80 -2.81 23.05 4.88
C ASP A 80 -4.11 22.83 5.69
N SER A 81 -4.54 23.88 6.40
CA SER A 81 -5.53 23.79 7.48
C SER A 81 -6.82 23.05 7.09
N VAL A 82 -7.60 22.56 8.07
CA VAL A 82 -8.91 21.90 7.86
C VAL A 82 -9.91 22.66 6.97
N VAL A 83 -9.73 23.99 6.79
CA VAL A 83 -10.55 24.83 5.91
C VAL A 83 -10.20 24.62 4.42
N ALA A 84 -8.98 24.19 4.12
CA ALA A 84 -8.44 23.94 2.78
C ALA A 84 -8.55 22.46 2.35
N PHE A 85 -9.12 21.58 3.18
CA PHE A 85 -9.16 20.11 2.98
C PHE A 85 -9.56 19.64 1.57
N ILE A 86 -10.46 20.36 0.89
CA ILE A 86 -10.81 20.06 -0.50
C ILE A 86 -9.65 20.39 -1.42
N ASP A 87 -9.08 21.59 -1.34
CA ASP A 87 -7.96 22.05 -2.17
C ASP A 87 -6.72 21.21 -1.92
N ASP A 88 -6.39 20.90 -0.67
CA ASP A 88 -5.30 19.98 -0.29
C ASP A 88 -5.49 18.63 -0.97
N TYR A 89 -6.73 18.13 -1.01
CA TYR A 89 -7.05 16.88 -1.69
C TYR A 89 -6.80 16.95 -3.21
N TRP A 90 -7.03 18.09 -3.87
CA TRP A 90 -6.63 18.26 -5.27
C TRP A 90 -5.12 18.27 -5.44
N ASP A 91 -4.42 18.93 -4.53
CA ASP A 91 -2.98 19.13 -4.58
C ASP A 91 -2.25 17.81 -4.35
N ASP A 92 -2.69 17.04 -3.36
CA ASP A 92 -2.23 15.67 -3.12
C ASP A 92 -2.59 14.73 -4.27
N GLN A 93 -3.75 14.87 -4.92
CA GLN A 93 -4.02 14.07 -6.12
C GLN A 93 -3.01 14.35 -7.24
N ARG A 94 -2.65 15.62 -7.45
CA ARG A 94 -1.64 16.02 -8.44
C ARG A 94 -0.25 15.52 -8.03
N ALA A 95 0.08 15.63 -6.74
CA ALA A 95 1.33 15.14 -6.17
C ALA A 95 1.43 13.61 -6.26
N ALA A 96 0.35 12.87 -6.02
CA ALA A 96 0.28 11.42 -6.17
C ALA A 96 0.47 10.98 -7.63
N ASP A 97 -0.10 11.73 -8.59
CA ASP A 97 0.11 11.50 -10.02
C ASP A 97 1.58 11.74 -10.40
N ALA A 98 2.18 12.85 -9.96
CA ALA A 98 3.59 13.15 -10.19
C ALA A 98 4.52 12.12 -9.52
N SER A 99 4.19 11.68 -8.32
CA SER A 99 4.95 10.70 -7.54
C SER A 99 4.96 9.32 -8.18
N GLY A 100 3.94 8.98 -8.97
CA GLY A 100 3.91 7.77 -9.77
C GLY A 100 5.18 7.60 -10.62
N MET A 101 5.62 8.65 -11.31
CA MET A 101 6.86 8.60 -12.13
C MET A 101 8.11 8.40 -11.27
N ALA A 102 8.18 9.02 -10.08
CA ALA A 102 9.32 8.87 -9.18
C ALA A 102 9.44 7.43 -8.66
N PHE A 103 8.32 6.80 -8.29
CA PHE A 103 8.31 5.40 -7.88
C PHE A 103 8.48 4.43 -9.04
N ALA A 104 8.02 4.75 -10.25
CA ALA A 104 8.34 3.97 -11.44
C ALA A 104 9.87 3.87 -11.64
N ARG A 105 10.58 5.00 -11.48
CA ARG A 105 12.05 5.01 -11.51
C ARG A 105 12.67 4.18 -10.37
N MET A 106 12.06 4.16 -9.19
CA MET A 106 12.50 3.26 -8.10
C MET A 106 12.36 1.80 -8.50
N LEU A 107 11.23 1.42 -9.12
CA LEU A 107 11.00 0.06 -9.62
C LEU A 107 12.00 -0.31 -10.72
N GLY A 108 12.28 0.59 -11.68
CA GLY A 108 13.32 0.38 -12.69
C GLY A 108 14.71 0.17 -12.07
N LYS A 109 15.11 1.02 -11.11
CA LYS A 109 16.38 0.83 -10.37
C LYS A 109 16.44 -0.50 -9.61
N PHE A 110 15.32 -0.90 -9.01
CA PHE A 110 15.21 -2.20 -8.33
C PHE A 110 15.30 -3.36 -9.32
N ASP A 111 14.66 -3.25 -10.48
CA ASP A 111 14.68 -4.25 -11.54
C ASP A 111 16.09 -4.47 -12.10
N ASP A 112 16.83 -3.38 -12.34
CA ASP A 112 18.23 -3.45 -12.74
C ASP A 112 19.11 -4.09 -11.67
N TRP A 113 18.90 -3.70 -10.41
CA TRP A 113 19.66 -4.28 -9.30
C TRP A 113 19.36 -5.77 -9.13
N ARG A 114 18.08 -6.18 -9.12
CA ARG A 114 17.70 -7.60 -8.94
C ARG A 114 18.20 -8.48 -10.08
N ARG A 115 18.18 -7.99 -11.33
CA ARG A 115 18.68 -8.73 -12.50
C ARG A 115 20.18 -9.00 -12.38
N LYS A 116 20.97 -8.02 -11.91
CA LYS A 116 22.41 -8.20 -11.63
C LYS A 116 22.66 -9.12 -10.44
N GLU A 117 21.88 -8.97 -9.37
CA GLU A 117 21.98 -9.83 -8.17
C GLU A 117 21.64 -11.29 -8.47
N ALA A 118 20.69 -11.56 -9.37
CA ALA A 118 20.31 -12.91 -9.76
C ALA A 118 21.44 -13.72 -10.40
N LEU A 119 22.49 -13.04 -10.91
CA LEU A 119 23.67 -13.68 -11.51
C LEU A 119 24.75 -14.03 -10.47
N LYS A 120 24.59 -13.63 -9.20
CA LYS A 120 25.56 -13.92 -8.14
C LYS A 120 25.34 -15.31 -7.53
N PRO A 121 26.37 -15.94 -6.93
CA PRO A 121 26.24 -17.27 -6.30
C PRO A 121 25.18 -17.34 -5.19
N ASP A 122 24.97 -16.23 -4.47
CA ASP A 122 23.93 -16.07 -3.45
C ASP A 122 22.97 -14.93 -3.83
N PRO A 123 21.97 -15.22 -4.69
CA PRO A 123 21.03 -14.21 -5.16
C PRO A 123 20.05 -13.79 -4.06
N CYS A 124 19.54 -12.57 -4.15
CA CYS A 124 18.53 -12.10 -3.20
C CYS A 124 17.20 -12.85 -3.38
N THR A 125 16.76 -13.59 -2.37
CA THR A 125 15.48 -14.35 -2.37
C THR A 125 14.40 -13.71 -1.49
N ARG A 126 14.60 -12.43 -1.11
CA ARG A 126 13.68 -11.69 -0.24
C ARG A 126 12.30 -11.60 -0.85
N ARG A 127 11.30 -11.85 -0.01
CA ARG A 127 9.89 -11.64 -0.37
C ARG A 127 9.53 -10.19 -0.13
N ILE A 128 8.97 -9.55 -1.14
CA ILE A 128 8.56 -8.15 -1.10
C ILE A 128 7.05 -8.08 -1.06
N ASN A 129 6.52 -7.22 -0.21
CA ASN A 129 5.10 -6.97 -0.05
C ASN A 129 4.87 -5.46 -0.07
N VAL A 130 3.66 -5.05 -0.40
CA VAL A 130 3.24 -3.65 -0.37
C VAL A 130 1.98 -3.51 0.47
N LEU A 131 1.94 -2.53 1.37
CA LEU A 131 0.71 -2.01 1.96
C LEU A 131 0.52 -0.60 1.42
N ALA A 132 -0.54 -0.40 0.65
CA ALA A 132 -0.94 0.91 0.14
C ALA A 132 -2.25 1.32 0.82
N HIS A 133 -2.23 2.46 1.51
CA HIS A 133 -3.38 3.00 2.21
C HIS A 133 -4.01 4.16 1.42
N SER A 134 -5.35 4.19 1.32
CA SER A 134 -6.09 5.35 0.80
C SER A 134 -5.56 5.83 -0.56
N MET A 135 -5.22 7.12 -0.68
CA MET A 135 -4.62 7.74 -1.88
C MET A 135 -3.25 7.15 -2.26
N GLY A 136 -2.54 6.51 -1.34
CA GLY A 136 -1.34 5.73 -1.64
C GLY A 136 -1.60 4.60 -2.66
N ASN A 137 -2.84 4.13 -2.80
CA ASN A 137 -3.21 3.20 -3.87
C ASN A 137 -3.19 3.84 -5.26
N ARG A 138 -3.47 5.15 -5.36
CA ARG A 138 -3.30 5.92 -6.59
C ARG A 138 -1.83 6.04 -6.95
N VAL A 139 -0.97 6.30 -5.97
CA VAL A 139 0.50 6.33 -6.14
C VAL A 139 1.01 5.00 -6.67
N LEU A 140 0.66 3.88 -6.01
CA LEU A 140 1.06 2.54 -6.45
C LEU A 140 0.58 2.25 -7.87
N ARG A 141 -0.70 2.53 -8.16
CA ARG A 141 -1.28 2.34 -9.48
C ARG A 141 -0.50 3.10 -10.55
N ASN A 142 -0.28 4.39 -10.33
CA ASN A 142 0.40 5.26 -11.29
C ASN A 142 1.87 4.86 -11.47
N ALA A 143 2.54 4.42 -10.39
CA ALA A 143 3.91 3.91 -10.46
C ALA A 143 4.02 2.68 -11.35
N LEU A 144 3.10 1.71 -11.20
CA LEU A 144 3.10 0.50 -12.00
C LEU A 144 2.75 0.77 -13.47
N ILE A 145 1.75 1.62 -13.76
CA ILE A 145 1.44 2.01 -15.14
C ILE A 145 2.63 2.72 -15.80
N SER A 146 3.21 3.70 -15.10
CA SER A 146 4.33 4.49 -15.61
C SER A 146 5.53 3.58 -15.87
N TRP A 147 5.81 2.63 -14.97
CA TRP A 147 6.90 1.68 -15.16
C TRP A 147 6.67 0.80 -16.40
N VAL A 148 5.45 0.28 -16.58
CA VAL A 148 5.12 -0.56 -17.73
C VAL A 148 5.31 0.15 -19.05
N ARG A 149 4.82 1.38 -19.14
CA ARG A 149 4.86 2.19 -20.36
C ARG A 149 6.26 2.69 -20.69
N ASN A 150 7.08 2.97 -19.69
CA ASN A 150 8.32 3.72 -19.90
C ASN A 150 9.58 2.86 -19.77
N ASP A 151 9.59 1.82 -18.93
CA ASP A 151 10.85 1.13 -18.60
C ASP A 151 10.81 -0.41 -18.73
N SER A 152 9.64 -1.03 -18.93
CA SER A 152 9.53 -2.50 -18.97
C SER A 152 9.01 -3.10 -20.28
N SER A 153 8.99 -2.32 -21.38
CA SER A 153 8.55 -2.79 -22.70
C SER A 153 7.16 -3.46 -22.67
N ASP A 154 6.21 -2.82 -21.97
CA ASP A 154 4.85 -3.30 -21.78
C ASP A 154 4.70 -4.63 -20.99
N GLN A 155 5.71 -5.04 -20.22
CA GLN A 155 5.66 -6.25 -19.38
C GLN A 155 5.67 -5.94 -17.88
N MET A 156 4.79 -6.60 -17.12
CA MET A 156 4.79 -6.50 -15.65
C MET A 156 5.26 -7.82 -15.02
N PRO A 157 6.48 -7.88 -14.44
CA PRO A 157 6.93 -9.07 -13.72
C PRO A 157 6.24 -9.17 -12.35
N GLN A 158 6.12 -10.38 -11.82
CA GLN A 158 5.69 -10.60 -10.43
C GLN A 158 6.79 -10.17 -9.46
N LEU A 159 6.72 -8.91 -9.02
CA LEU A 159 7.64 -8.33 -8.03
C LEU A 159 7.25 -8.66 -6.59
N PHE A 160 5.95 -8.74 -6.32
CA PHE A 160 5.41 -8.76 -4.98
C PHE A 160 4.79 -10.13 -4.64
N ARG A 161 5.00 -10.57 -3.41
CA ARG A 161 4.28 -11.73 -2.88
C ARG A 161 2.84 -11.32 -2.53
N ASN A 162 2.67 -10.20 -1.83
CA ASN A 162 1.36 -9.66 -1.48
C ASN A 162 1.32 -8.15 -1.75
N VAL A 163 0.21 -7.68 -2.31
CA VAL A 163 -0.18 -6.27 -2.31
C VAL A 163 -1.46 -6.14 -1.49
N PHE A 164 -1.38 -5.39 -0.40
CA PHE A 164 -2.49 -5.08 0.48
C PHE A 164 -2.99 -3.67 0.17
N MET A 165 -4.18 -3.58 -0.42
CA MET A 165 -4.87 -2.33 -0.74
C MET A 165 -5.86 -2.04 0.37
N VAL A 166 -5.53 -1.10 1.28
CA VAL A 166 -6.35 -0.78 2.45
C VAL A 166 -7.09 0.52 2.22
N ALA A 167 -8.42 0.51 2.38
CA ALA A 167 -9.28 1.69 2.25
C ALA A 167 -9.01 2.49 0.95
N ALA A 168 -8.78 1.77 -0.15
CA ALA A 168 -8.20 2.33 -1.37
C ALA A 168 -9.05 3.44 -2.04
N ASP A 169 -8.48 4.65 -2.18
CA ASP A 169 -9.12 5.78 -2.87
C ASP A 169 -8.84 5.75 -4.38
N VAL A 170 -9.38 4.72 -5.02
CA VAL A 170 -9.38 4.52 -6.48
C VAL A 170 -10.74 3.99 -6.90
N VAL A 171 -11.07 4.10 -8.19
CA VAL A 171 -12.36 3.59 -8.70
C VAL A 171 -12.45 2.06 -8.52
N ASN A 172 -13.61 1.54 -8.12
CA ASN A 172 -13.77 0.14 -7.71
C ASN A 172 -13.66 -0.91 -8.84
N HIS A 173 -13.70 -0.47 -10.10
CA HIS A 173 -13.40 -1.29 -11.27
C HIS A 173 -11.95 -1.13 -11.75
N THR A 174 -11.07 -0.46 -10.98
CA THR A 174 -9.69 -0.17 -11.41
C THR A 174 -8.86 -1.43 -11.67
N LEU A 175 -9.18 -2.55 -11.02
CA LEU A 175 -8.45 -3.82 -11.14
C LEU A 175 -8.96 -4.72 -12.28
N GLU A 176 -9.99 -4.29 -13.03
CA GLU A 176 -10.45 -5.01 -14.21
C GLU A 176 -9.39 -4.93 -15.34
N ARG A 177 -9.37 -5.93 -16.22
CA ARG A 177 -8.48 -5.93 -17.40
C ARG A 177 -8.72 -4.70 -18.28
N GLY A 178 -7.63 -4.09 -18.77
CA GLY A 178 -7.65 -2.86 -19.57
C GLY A 178 -7.95 -1.59 -18.77
N ARG A 179 -7.99 -1.66 -17.44
CA ARG A 179 -8.14 -0.49 -16.55
C ARG A 179 -6.82 -0.13 -15.91
N SER A 180 -6.74 1.10 -15.41
CA SER A 180 -5.49 1.68 -14.89
C SER A 180 -4.85 0.89 -13.74
N GLY A 181 -5.60 0.07 -13.00
CA GLY A 181 -5.07 -0.76 -11.91
C GLY A 181 -4.72 -2.18 -12.31
N GLU A 182 -4.85 -2.60 -13.57
CA GLU A 182 -4.65 -3.99 -13.98
C GLU A 182 -3.25 -4.51 -13.61
N TYR A 183 -2.23 -3.67 -13.73
CA TYR A 183 -0.84 -4.03 -13.44
C TYR A 183 -0.58 -4.32 -11.95
N ILE A 184 -1.46 -3.87 -11.03
CA ILE A 184 -1.38 -4.27 -9.62
C ILE A 184 -1.57 -5.79 -9.51
N SER A 185 -2.52 -6.36 -10.28
CA SER A 185 -2.76 -7.80 -10.30
C SER A 185 -1.66 -8.60 -10.97
N TYR A 186 -0.91 -8.01 -11.90
CA TYR A 186 0.19 -8.69 -12.60
C TYR A 186 1.49 -8.63 -11.79
N SER A 187 1.69 -7.56 -11.03
CA SER A 187 2.89 -7.36 -10.22
C SER A 187 2.94 -8.24 -8.97
N ALA A 188 1.85 -8.90 -8.59
CA ALA A 188 1.73 -9.60 -7.31
C ALA A 188 1.17 -11.01 -7.41
N ARG A 189 1.66 -11.90 -6.53
CA ARG A 189 1.05 -13.23 -6.36
C ARG A 189 -0.34 -13.16 -5.72
N ASN A 190 -0.54 -12.31 -4.70
CA ASN A 190 -1.84 -12.06 -4.09
C ASN A 190 -2.10 -10.55 -4.02
N VAL A 191 -3.31 -10.13 -4.37
CA VAL A 191 -3.81 -8.76 -4.17
C VAL A 191 -5.00 -8.82 -3.23
N LEU A 192 -4.89 -8.20 -2.06
CA LEU A 192 -5.92 -8.22 -1.03
C LEU A 192 -6.50 -6.81 -0.90
N VAL A 193 -7.78 -6.67 -1.18
CA VAL A 193 -8.53 -5.42 -1.10
C VAL A 193 -9.33 -5.41 0.19
N TYR A 194 -8.91 -4.60 1.15
CA TYR A 194 -9.63 -4.36 2.39
C TYR A 194 -10.53 -3.15 2.22
N TYR A 195 -11.83 -3.33 2.46
CA TYR A 195 -12.83 -2.30 2.27
C TYR A 195 -13.77 -2.19 3.46
N ALA A 196 -14.36 -1.01 3.64
CA ALA A 196 -15.47 -0.80 4.55
C ALA A 196 -16.51 0.19 3.98
N ASN A 197 -17.78 -0.18 3.96
CA ASN A 197 -18.88 0.59 3.34
C ASN A 197 -19.20 1.90 4.07
N ASP A 198 -19.01 1.91 5.39
CA ASP A 198 -19.24 3.04 6.30
C ASP A 198 -17.95 3.80 6.63
N ASP A 199 -16.92 3.67 5.78
CA ASP A 199 -15.73 4.53 5.81
C ASP A 199 -16.14 5.96 5.40
N LEU A 200 -16.19 6.84 6.41
CA LEU A 200 -16.62 8.23 6.36
C LEU A 200 -15.48 9.20 6.05
N ALA A 201 -14.26 8.75 5.74
CA ALA A 201 -13.20 9.64 5.26
C ALA A 201 -13.38 10.08 3.80
N MET A 202 -14.39 9.55 3.10
CA MET A 202 -14.67 9.84 1.68
C MET A 202 -15.67 10.95 1.32
N PRO A 203 -16.10 11.89 2.20
CA PRO A 203 -16.86 13.07 1.79
C PRO A 203 -16.11 13.92 0.77
N ALA A 204 -14.81 14.20 0.97
CA ALA A 204 -14.03 15.00 0.03
C ALA A 204 -13.86 14.30 -1.32
N SER A 205 -13.49 13.02 -1.33
CA SER A 205 -13.39 12.27 -2.60
C SER A 205 -14.72 12.27 -3.34
N LYS A 206 -15.86 12.04 -2.67
CA LYS A 206 -17.19 12.09 -3.27
C LYS A 206 -17.54 13.49 -3.81
N LEU A 207 -17.31 14.54 -3.02
CA LEU A 207 -17.63 15.92 -3.41
C LEU A 207 -16.80 16.37 -4.63
N VAL A 208 -15.51 16.03 -4.64
CA VAL A 208 -14.58 16.36 -5.72
C VAL A 208 -14.88 15.58 -7.00
N ASN A 209 -15.19 14.28 -6.93
CA ASN A 209 -15.57 13.52 -8.12
C ASN A 209 -16.93 13.95 -8.68
N LEU A 210 -17.83 14.43 -7.82
CA LEU A 210 -19.11 14.97 -8.26
C LEU A 210 -18.88 16.19 -9.18
N LYS A 211 -17.92 17.07 -8.81
CA LYS A 211 -17.46 18.19 -9.65
C LYS A 211 -16.85 17.69 -10.98
N ASN A 212 -16.15 16.56 -10.95
CA ASN A 212 -15.55 15.90 -12.14
C ASN A 212 -16.49 14.92 -12.87
N ARG A 213 -17.80 14.89 -12.54
CA ARG A 213 -18.83 14.01 -13.13
C ARG A 213 -18.51 12.49 -13.06
N THR A 214 -17.64 12.06 -12.15
CA THR A 214 -17.33 10.64 -11.93
C THR A 214 -18.12 10.09 -10.74
N LEU A 215 -19.33 9.59 -10.99
CA LEU A 215 -20.18 8.89 -10.01
C LEU A 215 -19.66 7.47 -9.64
N SER A 216 -18.40 7.17 -9.92
CA SER A 216 -17.83 5.84 -9.70
C SER A 216 -17.61 5.58 -8.21
N ARG A 217 -18.04 4.41 -7.74
CA ARG A 217 -17.80 3.91 -6.39
C ARG A 217 -16.29 3.72 -6.12
N ARG A 218 -15.88 3.85 -4.86
CA ARG A 218 -14.49 3.68 -4.42
C ARG A 218 -14.20 2.25 -4.01
N LEU A 219 -13.01 1.78 -4.38
CA LEU A 219 -12.56 0.41 -4.11
C LEU A 219 -12.50 0.13 -2.61
N GLY A 220 -12.00 1.10 -1.83
CA GLY A 220 -11.95 1.05 -0.37
C GLY A 220 -13.31 1.08 0.34
N MET A 221 -14.37 1.47 -0.36
CA MET A 221 -15.74 1.43 0.18
C MET A 221 -16.44 0.12 -0.10
N THR A 222 -16.37 -0.32 -1.35
CA THR A 222 -17.33 -1.30 -1.88
C THR A 222 -16.69 -2.61 -2.31
N GLY A 223 -15.36 -2.72 -2.17
CA GLY A 223 -14.62 -3.80 -2.80
C GLY A 223 -14.64 -3.70 -4.34
N PRO A 224 -14.13 -4.71 -5.05
CA PRO A 224 -14.16 -4.74 -6.51
C PRO A 224 -15.59 -4.76 -7.09
N GLU A 225 -15.84 -3.98 -8.14
CA GLU A 225 -17.17 -3.90 -8.79
C GLU A 225 -17.67 -5.26 -9.32
N SER A 226 -16.78 -6.08 -9.87
CA SER A 226 -17.16 -7.38 -10.44
C SER A 226 -16.06 -8.44 -10.34
N PHE A 227 -16.31 -9.49 -9.57
CA PHE A 227 -15.41 -10.65 -9.45
C PHE A 227 -15.13 -11.40 -10.74
N LYS A 228 -16.06 -11.31 -11.71
CA LYS A 228 -15.94 -11.97 -13.02
C LYS A 228 -14.94 -11.24 -13.93
N LYS A 229 -14.69 -9.95 -13.69
CA LYS A 229 -13.86 -9.09 -14.55
C LYS A 229 -12.44 -8.87 -14.02
N ILE A 230 -12.17 -9.31 -12.79
CA ILE A 230 -10.87 -9.16 -12.14
C ILE A 230 -10.12 -10.51 -12.08
N PRO A 231 -8.77 -10.51 -12.17
CA PRO A 231 -7.95 -11.72 -12.04
C PRO A 231 -8.17 -12.54 -10.76
N LYS A 232 -7.89 -13.85 -10.84
CA LYS A 232 -8.16 -14.82 -9.76
C LYS A 232 -7.34 -14.61 -8.48
N ASN A 233 -6.21 -13.92 -8.58
CA ASN A 233 -5.34 -13.60 -7.46
C ASN A 233 -5.79 -12.36 -6.66
N ILE A 234 -6.96 -11.80 -6.97
CA ILE A 234 -7.56 -10.72 -6.19
C ILE A 234 -8.58 -11.29 -5.22
N TYR A 235 -8.43 -10.89 -3.96
CA TYR A 235 -9.23 -11.25 -2.80
C TYR A 235 -9.84 -9.96 -2.22
N GLU A 236 -11.12 -9.97 -1.88
CA GLU A 236 -11.73 -8.89 -1.11
C GLU A 236 -11.93 -9.30 0.34
N VAL A 237 -11.82 -8.31 1.22
CA VAL A 237 -11.90 -8.48 2.66
C VAL A 237 -12.78 -7.37 3.23
N ASP A 238 -13.98 -7.76 3.62
CA ASP A 238 -15.00 -6.93 4.28
C ASP A 238 -14.57 -6.66 5.74
N CYS A 239 -14.37 -5.38 6.05
CA CYS A 239 -13.96 -4.86 7.36
C CYS A 239 -15.06 -4.04 8.08
N ASP A 240 -16.29 -4.01 7.55
CA ASP A 240 -17.42 -3.19 8.08
C ASP A 240 -17.70 -3.45 9.56
N SER A 241 -17.46 -4.68 10.02
CA SER A 241 -17.86 -5.08 11.37
C SER A 241 -17.06 -4.42 12.50
N PHE A 242 -15.92 -3.79 12.17
CA PHE A 242 -15.01 -3.24 13.18
C PHE A 242 -14.31 -1.93 12.79
N ASN A 243 -14.31 -1.51 11.52
CA ASN A 243 -13.56 -0.32 11.08
C ASN A 243 -13.81 0.92 11.95
N ASN A 244 -15.06 1.24 12.23
CA ASN A 244 -15.46 2.38 13.03
C ASN A 244 -15.10 2.24 14.52
N THR A 245 -14.88 1.02 15.01
CA THR A 245 -14.42 0.80 16.40
C THR A 245 -12.92 1.07 16.57
N PHE A 246 -12.16 1.05 15.48
CA PHE A 246 -10.72 1.33 15.47
C PHE A 246 -10.42 2.79 15.17
N ASP A 247 -11.26 3.43 14.38
CA ASP A 247 -11.11 4.80 13.93
C ASP A 247 -12.48 5.48 13.94
N THR A 248 -12.88 6.09 15.06
CA THR A 248 -14.16 6.78 15.16
C THR A 248 -13.97 8.29 14.94
N PRO A 249 -14.79 8.96 14.10
CA PRO A 249 -15.88 8.43 13.27
C PRO A 249 -15.45 8.07 11.84
N ALA A 250 -14.18 8.18 11.48
CA ALA A 250 -13.75 8.11 10.08
C ALA A 250 -13.80 6.69 9.50
N GLY A 251 -13.44 5.67 10.29
CA GLY A 251 -13.44 4.27 9.88
C GLY A 251 -12.44 3.99 8.75
N HIS A 252 -11.32 4.71 8.68
CA HIS A 252 -10.42 4.75 7.51
C HIS A 252 -9.01 4.20 7.78
N THR A 253 -8.57 4.26 9.04
CA THR A 253 -7.25 3.79 9.50
C THR A 253 -7.34 2.52 10.35
N TYR A 254 -8.39 1.72 10.14
CA TYR A 254 -8.72 0.49 10.88
C TYR A 254 -7.67 -0.64 10.82
N PHE A 255 -6.56 -0.45 10.11
CA PHE A 255 -5.40 -1.32 10.12
C PHE A 255 -4.40 -0.99 11.24
N MET A 256 -4.55 0.16 11.92
CA MET A 256 -3.75 0.56 13.07
C MET A 256 -4.29 -0.02 14.38
N TYR A 257 -3.63 0.30 15.50
CA TYR A 257 -4.14 -0.01 16.83
C TYR A 257 -5.47 0.69 17.07
N GLY A 258 -6.45 -0.07 17.58
CA GLY A 258 -7.70 0.49 18.09
C GLY A 258 -7.57 0.97 19.54
N PRO A 259 -8.70 1.31 20.17
CA PRO A 259 -8.77 1.65 21.58
C PRO A 259 -8.05 0.61 22.46
N ASN A 260 -7.37 1.08 23.51
CA ASN A 260 -6.59 0.24 24.42
C ASN A 260 -5.51 -0.63 23.74
N GLN A 261 -4.94 -0.14 22.63
CA GLN A 261 -3.95 -0.88 21.81
C GLN A 261 -4.48 -2.23 21.30
N THR A 262 -5.79 -2.31 21.04
CA THR A 262 -6.38 -3.50 20.44
C THR A 262 -5.79 -3.72 19.05
N VAL A 263 -5.37 -4.95 18.76
CA VAL A 263 -4.82 -5.32 17.44
C VAL A 263 -5.96 -5.51 16.44
N SER A 264 -5.83 -4.87 15.28
CA SER A 264 -6.80 -5.01 14.20
C SER A 264 -6.87 -6.46 13.66
N PRO A 265 -8.07 -7.03 13.46
CA PRO A 265 -8.24 -8.31 12.78
C PRO A 265 -7.56 -8.35 11.40
N LEU A 266 -7.48 -7.20 10.72
CA LEU A 266 -6.82 -7.06 9.43
C LEU A 266 -5.32 -7.35 9.51
N ILE A 267 -4.63 -6.96 10.59
CA ILE A 267 -3.20 -7.28 10.77
C ILE A 267 -2.97 -8.78 10.91
N LYS A 268 -3.86 -9.48 11.62
CA LYS A 268 -3.81 -10.95 11.73
C LYS A 268 -3.94 -11.60 10.36
N HIS A 269 -4.92 -11.16 9.57
CA HIS A 269 -5.12 -11.65 8.22
C HIS A 269 -3.92 -11.39 7.29
N MET A 270 -3.29 -10.20 7.37
CA MET A 270 -2.07 -9.91 6.63
C MET A 270 -0.90 -10.81 7.06
N VAL A 271 -0.72 -11.05 8.36
CA VAL A 271 0.32 -11.92 8.90
C VAL A 271 0.18 -13.35 8.38
N ASP A 272 -1.05 -13.88 8.34
CA ASP A 272 -1.31 -15.21 7.80
C ASP A 272 -0.92 -15.29 6.32
N ALA A 273 -1.33 -14.30 5.52
CA ALA A 273 -0.94 -14.19 4.12
C ALA A 273 0.59 -14.02 3.91
N LEU A 274 1.28 -13.38 4.86
CA LEU A 274 2.74 -13.21 4.84
C LEU A 274 3.47 -14.53 5.13
N LYS A 275 3.04 -15.28 6.14
CA LYS A 275 3.67 -16.55 6.54
C LYS A 275 3.60 -17.56 5.39
N ASP A 276 2.40 -17.82 4.90
CA ASP A 276 2.17 -18.90 3.93
C ASP A 276 2.29 -18.44 2.47
N GLY A 277 2.19 -17.13 2.21
CA GLY A 277 2.11 -16.59 0.84
C GLY A 277 0.87 -17.01 0.10
N ARG A 278 -0.15 -17.44 0.84
CA ARG A 278 -1.46 -17.85 0.37
C ARG A 278 -2.47 -17.18 1.28
N VAL A 279 -3.62 -16.83 0.71
CA VAL A 279 -4.74 -16.31 1.48
C VAL A 279 -5.53 -17.49 2.04
N ALA A 280 -5.84 -17.44 3.33
CA ALA A 280 -6.59 -18.48 4.04
C ALA A 280 -7.83 -17.87 4.71
N PRO A 281 -9.02 -18.51 4.60
CA PRO A 281 -9.34 -19.70 3.80
C PRO A 281 -9.19 -19.48 2.27
N PRO A 282 -9.17 -20.52 1.42
CA PRO A 282 -8.90 -20.39 -0.02
C PRO A 282 -10.02 -19.71 -0.86
N GLY A 283 -10.96 -19.03 -0.22
CA GLY A 283 -11.97 -18.21 -0.88
C GLY A 283 -11.41 -16.89 -1.40
N ARG A 284 -12.16 -16.19 -2.25
CA ARG A 284 -11.79 -14.84 -2.74
C ARG A 284 -12.57 -13.71 -2.04
N HIS A 285 -13.52 -14.08 -1.19
CA HIS A 285 -14.33 -13.18 -0.38
C HIS A 285 -14.17 -13.58 1.08
N HIS A 286 -13.80 -12.61 1.91
CA HIS A 286 -13.58 -12.80 3.33
C HIS A 286 -14.33 -11.70 4.09
N ARG A 287 -14.86 -12.05 5.27
CA ARG A 287 -15.36 -11.08 6.23
C ARG A 287 -14.58 -11.21 7.52
N LEU A 288 -13.93 -10.14 7.93
CA LEU A 288 -13.25 -10.09 9.22
C LEU A 288 -14.24 -9.65 10.29
N LYS A 289 -14.23 -10.37 11.41
CA LYS A 289 -15.11 -10.12 12.55
C LYS A 289 -14.42 -9.20 13.54
N LYS A 290 -15.22 -8.43 14.27
CA LYS A 290 -14.77 -7.64 15.43
C LYS A 290 -13.99 -8.53 16.43
N PRO A 291 -12.86 -8.03 16.98
CA PRO A 291 -12.05 -8.77 17.94
C PRO A 291 -12.76 -9.01 19.27
#